data_AF-A0AAD5B9Y9-F1
#
_entry.id   AF-A0AAD5B9Y9-F1
#
_cell.length_a   1.000
_cell.length_b   1.000
_cell.length_c   1.000
_cell.angle_alpha   90.00
_cell.angle_beta   90.00
_cell.angle_gamma   90.00
#
_symmetry.space_group_name_H-M   'P 1'
#
loop_
_entity.id
_entity.type
_entity.pdbx_description
1 polymer ?
#
loop_
_entity_poly.entity_id
_entity_poly.type
_entity_poly.pdbx_seq_one_letter_code
_entity_poly.pdbx_strand_id
1 'polypeptide(L)'
;FTEVPTDVSVCEGEDVEMPCAFRAVGMSPFALEIQWWYLKEVTPRDTHDTHRAKVTHTHTHTHTHTHTLTTVRVQGNAITHKLSLSQVRKEDEGVYECRVSDLYSDDTQDFKVQATLRV
;
A
#
# COMPACT_ATOMS: atom_id res chain seq x y z
N PHE A 1 -1.45 -7.86 -12.25
CA PHE A 1 -1.84 -8.53 -10.99
C PHE A 1 -2.64 -9.77 -11.32
N THR A 2 -2.38 -10.88 -10.61
CA THR A 2 -3.18 -12.12 -10.70
C THR A 2 -4.19 -12.22 -9.57
N GLU A 3 -3.97 -11.49 -8.47
CA GLU A 3 -4.91 -11.32 -7.37
C GLU A 3 -4.77 -9.89 -6.85
N VAL A 4 -5.89 -9.22 -6.61
CA VAL A 4 -5.92 -7.83 -6.15
C VAL A 4 -6.72 -7.76 -4.85
N PRO A 5 -6.30 -6.91 -3.90
CA PRO A 5 -7.10 -6.70 -2.71
C PRO A 5 -8.39 -5.99 -3.08
N THR A 6 -9.45 -6.26 -2.31
CA THR A 6 -10.77 -5.66 -2.48
C THR A 6 -11.12 -4.81 -1.28
N ASP A 7 -11.99 -3.81 -1.47
CA ASP A 7 -12.52 -3.04 -0.35
C ASP A 7 -13.25 -3.95 0.65
N VAL A 8 -13.03 -3.73 1.95
CA VAL A 8 -13.61 -4.53 3.04
C VAL A 8 -14.25 -3.60 4.06
N SER A 9 -15.37 -4.03 4.63
CA SER A 9 -16.03 -3.37 5.76
C SER A 9 -16.31 -4.41 6.83
N VAL A 10 -15.77 -4.20 8.03
CA VAL A 10 -15.84 -5.13 9.17
C VAL A 10 -16.15 -4.36 10.44
N CYS A 11 -16.49 -5.05 11.53
CA CYS A 11 -16.65 -4.42 12.83
C CYS A 11 -15.32 -4.36 13.60
N GLU A 12 -15.25 -3.47 14.60
CA GLU A 12 -14.12 -3.44 15.53
C GLU A 12 -13.91 -4.81 16.20
N GLY A 13 -12.65 -5.25 16.26
CA GLY A 13 -12.25 -6.53 16.83
C GLY A 13 -12.25 -7.71 15.86
N GLU A 14 -12.69 -7.53 14.60
CA GLU A 14 -12.57 -8.56 13.57
C GLU A 14 -11.15 -8.63 12.98
N ASP A 15 -10.84 -9.76 12.35
CA ASP A 15 -9.59 -9.97 11.62
C ASP A 15 -9.83 -9.78 10.12
N VAL A 16 -8.91 -9.08 9.44
CA VAL A 16 -9.00 -8.77 8.01
C VAL A 16 -7.81 -9.37 7.28
N GLU A 17 -8.08 -9.93 6.09
CA GLU A 17 -7.05 -10.39 5.17
C GLU A 17 -7.23 -9.77 3.78
N MET A 18 -6.14 -9.22 3.25
CA MET A 18 -6.10 -8.63 1.91
C MET A 18 -4.99 -9.30 1.09
N PRO A 19 -5.33 -10.18 0.13
CA PRO A 19 -4.35 -10.85 -0.71
C PRO A 19 -3.89 -9.95 -1.87
N CYS A 20 -2.63 -10.07 -2.25
CA CYS A 20 -2.07 -9.42 -3.43
C CYS A 20 -1.08 -10.37 -4.12
N ALA A 21 -1.30 -10.63 -5.40
CA ALA A 21 -0.43 -11.47 -6.22
C ALA A 21 -0.12 -10.82 -7.55
N PHE A 22 1.14 -10.95 -7.98
CA PHE A 22 1.63 -10.38 -9.21
C PHE A 22 2.46 -11.40 -9.98
N ARG A 23 2.32 -11.37 -11.31
CA ARG A 23 3.11 -12.17 -12.23
C ARG A 23 3.62 -11.26 -13.34
N ALA A 24 4.94 -11.15 -13.45
CA ALA A 24 5.59 -10.46 -14.54
C ALA A 24 5.51 -11.30 -15.82
N VAL A 25 5.33 -10.62 -16.96
CA VAL A 25 5.30 -11.23 -18.29
C VAL A 25 6.56 -10.81 -19.02
N GLY A 26 7.35 -11.77 -19.51
CA GLY A 26 8.58 -11.50 -20.23
C GLY A 26 9.61 -12.62 -20.07
N MET A 27 10.74 -12.48 -20.76
CA MET A 27 11.85 -13.45 -20.76
C MET A 27 13.05 -13.00 -19.92
N SER A 28 13.00 -11.80 -19.33
CA SER A 28 14.05 -11.28 -18.46
C SER A 28 14.10 -12.05 -17.13
N PRO A 29 15.28 -12.17 -16.50
CA PRO A 29 15.33 -12.56 -15.10
C PRO A 29 14.60 -11.48 -14.27
N PHE A 30 13.71 -11.91 -13.38
CA PHE A 30 12.92 -11.02 -12.54
C PHE A 30 13.37 -11.14 -11.09
N ALA A 31 13.50 -10.00 -10.43
CA ALA A 31 13.70 -9.91 -8.98
C ALA A 31 12.58 -9.03 -8.43
N LEU A 32 11.48 -9.65 -8.02
CA LEU A 32 10.29 -8.91 -7.59
C LEU A 32 10.36 -8.61 -6.09
N GLU A 33 10.01 -7.38 -5.73
CA GLU A 33 9.71 -6.96 -4.37
C GLU A 33 8.23 -6.60 -4.28
N ILE A 34 7.52 -7.12 -3.27
CA ILE A 34 6.14 -6.74 -2.94
C ILE A 34 6.14 -6.07 -1.57
N GLN A 35 5.45 -4.94 -1.47
CA GLN A 35 5.33 -4.16 -0.24
C GLN A 35 3.89 -3.78 0.02
N TRP A 36 3.49 -3.83 1.29
CA TRP A 36 2.24 -3.27 1.76
C TRP A 36 2.47 -1.92 2.41
N TRP A 37 1.61 -0.96 2.07
CA TRP A 37 1.64 0.40 2.59
C TRP A 37 0.29 0.75 3.17
N TYR A 38 0.28 1.36 4.36
CA TYR A 38 -0.89 2.05 4.89
C TYR A 38 -0.83 3.52 4.51
N LEU A 39 -1.84 3.99 3.80
CA LEU A 39 -2.04 5.36 3.37
C LEU A 39 -3.12 5.97 4.26
N LYS A 40 -2.70 6.59 5.36
CA LYS A 40 -3.66 7.23 6.28
C LYS A 40 -4.32 8.42 5.58
N GLU A 41 -5.65 8.41 5.48
CA GLU A 41 -6.40 9.60 5.10
C GLU A 41 -6.32 10.61 6.26
N VAL A 42 -5.71 11.77 6.01
CA VAL A 42 -5.77 12.89 6.96
C VAL A 42 -7.19 13.43 6.89
N THR A 43 -8.04 13.01 7.82
CA THR A 43 -9.31 13.71 8.04
C THR A 43 -8.99 15.15 8.48
N PRO A 44 -9.64 16.20 7.94
CA PRO A 44 -9.30 17.60 8.24
C PRO A 44 -9.57 18.07 9.68
N ARG A 45 -9.60 17.18 10.69
CA ARG A 45 -9.97 17.55 12.07
C ARG A 45 -8.81 17.93 12.98
N ASP A 46 -7.57 17.75 12.55
CA ASP A 46 -6.38 18.21 13.29
C ASP A 46 -5.67 19.38 12.59
N THR A 47 -6.40 20.45 12.30
CA THR A 47 -5.78 21.75 11.98
C THR A 47 -5.55 22.55 13.26
N HIS A 48 -4.62 22.10 14.10
CA HIS A 48 -4.03 22.98 15.09
C HIS A 48 -2.58 22.62 15.40
N ASP A 49 -1.70 22.69 14.39
CA ASP A 49 -0.48 23.46 14.63
C ASP A 49 0.11 24.08 13.37
N THR A 50 0.25 25.39 13.48
CA THR A 50 1.01 26.35 12.69
C THR A 50 2.37 25.79 12.27
N HIS A 51 2.70 25.74 10.98
CA HIS A 51 4.01 26.18 10.49
C HIS A 51 3.94 26.54 9.00
N ARG A 52 4.03 27.86 8.80
CA ARG A 52 4.21 28.58 7.54
C ARG A 52 5.42 28.06 6.77
N ALA A 53 5.22 27.46 5.60
CA ALA A 53 6.24 27.38 4.55
C ALA A 53 5.58 27.55 3.17
N LYS A 54 5.83 28.72 2.57
CA LYS A 54 5.47 29.04 1.19
C LYS A 54 6.54 28.46 0.27
N VAL A 55 6.23 27.40 -0.48
CA VAL A 55 6.98 27.04 -1.70
C VAL A 55 6.01 26.52 -2.75
N THR A 56 5.98 27.25 -3.86
CA THR A 56 5.31 26.92 -5.12
C THR A 56 5.98 25.69 -5.73
N HIS A 57 5.25 24.58 -5.83
CA HIS A 57 5.16 23.69 -7.00
C HIS A 57 3.93 22.81 -6.79
N THR A 58 3.06 22.78 -7.78
CA THR A 58 1.81 22.02 -7.82
C THR A 58 2.10 20.52 -7.85
N HIS A 59 2.24 19.93 -6.68
CA HIS A 59 1.84 18.56 -6.40
C HIS A 59 1.00 18.69 -5.13
N THR A 60 -0.31 18.46 -5.24
CA THR A 60 -1.17 18.23 -4.08
C THR A 60 -0.75 16.93 -3.43
N HIS A 61 0.38 16.95 -2.74
CA HIS A 61 0.75 15.97 -1.75
C HIS A 61 -0.10 16.32 -0.53
N THR A 62 -1.36 15.88 -0.55
CA THR A 62 -2.07 15.61 0.70
C THR A 62 -1.09 14.81 1.56
N HIS A 63 -0.82 15.28 2.77
CA HIS A 63 0.16 14.71 3.68
C HIS A 63 -0.33 13.33 4.15
N THR A 64 -0.40 12.34 3.27
CA THR A 64 -0.73 10.96 3.61
C THR A 64 0.44 10.42 4.42
N HIS A 65 0.22 10.17 5.70
CA HIS A 65 1.20 9.45 6.51
C HIS A 65 1.26 8.04 5.93
N THR A 66 2.37 7.74 5.27
CA THR A 66 2.55 6.55 4.45
C THR A 66 3.54 5.65 5.18
N HIS A 67 3.08 4.50 5.69
CA HIS A 67 3.92 3.58 6.46
C HIS A 67 4.03 2.23 5.74
N THR A 68 5.26 1.74 5.54
CA THR A 68 5.50 0.39 5.01
C THR A 68 5.19 -0.63 6.10
N LEU A 69 4.24 -1.53 5.85
CA LEU A 69 3.81 -2.54 6.80
C LEU A 69 4.67 -3.80 6.69
N THR A 70 4.82 -4.32 5.47
CA THR A 70 5.56 -5.55 5.21
C THR A 70 6.28 -5.48 3.87
N THR A 71 7.39 -6.19 3.73
CA THR A 71 8.19 -6.26 2.50
C THR A 71 8.66 -7.70 2.29
N VAL A 72 8.46 -8.21 1.08
CA VAL A 72 8.90 -9.56 0.67
C VAL A 72 9.60 -9.46 -0.67
N ARG A 73 10.72 -10.16 -0.82
CA ARG A 73 11.51 -10.23 -2.06
C ARG A 73 11.64 -11.67 -2.53
N VAL A 74 11.52 -11.89 -3.83
CA VAL A 74 11.71 -13.20 -4.44
C VAL A 74 12.55 -13.10 -5.71
N GLN A 75 13.35 -14.12 -5.97
CA GLN A 75 13.92 -14.34 -7.31
C GLN A 75 12.91 -15.15 -8.12
N GLY A 76 12.38 -14.56 -9.19
CA GLY A 76 11.34 -15.18 -9.99
C GLY A 76 10.34 -14.18 -10.55
N ASN A 77 9.49 -14.66 -11.46
CA ASN A 77 8.52 -13.83 -12.18
C ASN A 77 7.14 -13.78 -11.53
N ALA A 78 6.96 -14.37 -10.34
CA ALA A 78 5.70 -14.37 -9.63
C ALA A 78 5.94 -14.15 -8.14
N ILE A 79 5.08 -13.34 -7.53
CA ILE A 79 5.15 -12.99 -6.12
C ILE A 79 3.74 -12.88 -5.54
N THR A 80 3.57 -13.27 -4.28
CA THR A 80 2.28 -13.21 -3.58
C THR A 80 2.52 -12.83 -2.14
N HIS A 81 1.72 -11.91 -1.63
CA HIS A 81 1.73 -11.50 -0.23
C HIS A 81 0.31 -11.16 0.21
N LYS A 82 -0.05 -11.66 1.40
CA LYS A 82 -1.29 -11.31 2.08
C LYS A 82 -1.01 -10.36 3.24
N LEU A 83 -1.71 -9.24 3.30
CA LEU A 83 -1.76 -8.39 4.49
C LEU A 83 -2.81 -8.99 5.44
N SER A 84 -2.45 -9.16 6.70
CA SER A 84 -3.33 -9.65 7.76
C SER A 84 -3.32 -8.66 8.92
N LEU A 85 -4.50 -8.13 9.26
CA LEU A 85 -4.71 -7.25 10.40
C LEU A 85 -5.57 -8.00 11.40
N SER A 86 -5.16 -8.02 12.67
CA SER A 86 -5.89 -8.71 13.73
C SER A 86 -6.53 -7.73 14.70
N GLN A 87 -7.75 -7.99 15.15
CA GLN A 87 -8.51 -7.14 16.05
C GLN A 87 -8.55 -5.67 15.60
N VAL A 88 -9.04 -5.45 14.37
CA VAL A 88 -9.03 -4.12 13.76
C VAL A 88 -9.78 -3.09 14.59
N ARG A 89 -9.31 -1.86 14.58
CA ARG A 89 -9.89 -0.73 15.31
C ARG A 89 -10.23 0.41 14.37
N LYS A 90 -10.97 1.40 14.87
CA LYS A 90 -11.34 2.56 14.07
C LYS A 90 -10.13 3.32 13.52
N GLU A 91 -8.99 3.30 14.22
CA GLU A 91 -7.73 3.88 13.76
C GLU A 91 -7.06 3.14 12.59
N ASP A 92 -7.43 1.87 12.33
CA ASP A 92 -6.95 1.09 11.19
C ASP A 92 -7.74 1.39 9.90
N GLU A 93 -8.87 2.10 10.01
CA GLU A 93 -9.60 2.57 8.82
C GLU A 93 -8.70 3.41 7.92
N GLY A 94 -8.73 3.12 6.62
CA GLY A 94 -7.92 3.83 5.64
C GLY A 94 -7.66 3.03 4.37
N VAL A 95 -6.73 3.52 3.55
CA VAL A 95 -6.38 2.91 2.28
C VAL A 95 -5.10 2.10 2.44
N TYR A 96 -5.15 0.84 2.00
CA TYR A 96 -4.01 -0.06 1.98
C TYR A 96 -3.57 -0.29 0.53
N GLU A 97 -2.27 -0.16 0.28
CA GLU A 97 -1.68 -0.25 -1.05
C GLU A 97 -0.67 -1.39 -1.12
N CYS A 98 -0.87 -2.27 -2.10
CA CYS A 98 0.12 -3.25 -2.50
C CYS A 98 0.95 -2.68 -3.65
N ARG A 99 2.27 -2.56 -3.45
CA ARG A 99 3.24 -2.15 -4.47
C ARG A 99 4.11 -3.33 -4.86
N VAL A 100 4.36 -3.52 -6.15
CA VAL A 100 5.32 -4.49 -6.68
C VAL A 100 6.33 -3.78 -7.55
N SER A 101 7.62 -3.95 -7.24
CA SER A 101 8.73 -3.36 -7.98
C SER A 101 9.62 -4.45 -8.59
N ASP A 102 10.10 -4.23 -9.81
CA ASP A 102 11.16 -5.05 -10.40
C ASP A 102 12.53 -4.46 -10.04
N LEU A 103 13.33 -5.24 -9.31
CA LEU A 103 14.67 -4.87 -8.85
C LEU A 103 15.76 -5.14 -9.90
N TYR A 104 15.44 -5.78 -11.02
CA TYR A 104 16.41 -6.07 -12.08
C TYR A 104 16.53 -4.94 -13.12
N SER A 105 15.48 -4.14 -13.31
CA SER A 105 15.49 -3.04 -14.26
C SER A 105 16.13 -1.79 -13.66
N ASP A 106 16.98 -1.12 -14.45
CA ASP A 106 17.61 0.17 -14.08
C ASP A 106 16.55 1.28 -13.90
N ASP A 107 15.41 1.13 -14.61
CA ASP A 107 14.15 1.82 -14.34
C ASP A 107 13.28 0.94 -13.42
N THR A 108 13.24 1.23 -12.12
CA THR A 108 12.33 0.52 -11.20
C THR A 108 10.89 0.81 -11.59
N GLN A 109 10.24 -0.15 -12.25
CA GLN A 109 8.83 -0.06 -12.60
C GLN A 109 7.99 -0.52 -11.41
N ASP A 110 7.23 0.41 -10.83
CA ASP A 110 6.30 0.13 -9.74
C ASP A 110 4.88 -0.13 -10.26
N PHE A 111 4.33 -1.29 -9.90
CA PHE A 111 2.94 -1.65 -10.11
C PHE A 111 2.18 -1.52 -8.78
N LYS A 112 1.00 -0.88 -8.78
CA LYS A 112 0.28 -0.57 -7.54
C LYS A 112 -1.20 -0.92 -7.65
N VAL A 113 -1.77 -1.48 -6.59
CA VAL A 113 -3.22 -1.69 -6.40
C VAL A 113 -3.58 -1.36 -4.96
N GLN A 114 -4.83 -0.92 -4.75
CA GLN A 114 -5.29 -0.40 -3.47
C GLN A 114 -6.62 -1.04 -3.07
N ALA A 115 -6.86 -1.07 -1.77
CA ALA A 115 -8.13 -1.42 -1.16
C ALA A 115 -8.39 -0.54 0.07
N THR A 116 -9.66 -0.25 0.32
CA THR A 116 -10.12 0.52 1.47
C THR A 116 -10.61 -0.44 2.55
N LEU A 117 -10.10 -0.29 3.77
CA LEU A 117 -10.68 -0.91 4.96
C LEU A 117 -11.59 0.11 5.65
N ARG A 118 -12.82 -0.29 5.96
CA ARG A 118 -13.75 0.44 6.82
C ARG A 118 -14.06 -0.39 8.07
N VAL A 119 -14.06 0.27 9.23
CA VAL A 119 -14.30 -0.36 10.53
C VAL A 119 -15.49 0.30 11.24
#